data_AF-A0A4Q3EB13-F1
#
_entry.id   AF-A0A4Q3EB13-F1
#
_cell.length_a   1.000
_cell.length_b   1.000
_cell.length_c   1.000
_cell.angle_alpha   90.00
_cell.angle_beta   90.00
_cell.angle_gamma   90.00
#
_symmetry.space_group_name_H-M   'P 1'
#
loop_
_entity.id
_entity.type
_entity.pdbx_description
1 polymer ?
#
loop_
_entity_poly.entity_id
_entity_poly.type
_entity_poly.pdbx_seq_one_letter_code
_entity_poly.pdbx_strand_id
1 'polypeptide(L)'
;MGGYALQNGAGASLWTYSSDAPGHNNQKWKLRNVGNGYFTMMNLGSGKYLEARAINQQAVQNQKVVNDDKQLWKVEALTGGGYKIISKFNNLALSNPGPLNSNSPVGLGNFVNPTYQGWTFTIIPNDCYRDDDVIRFFQRKTGSSAFDGGSSVPLSTGHVLWLTNDTFYNQVNADGNFGCRTIFPYRNSSLLQPASKSWDPTLTVNIMSPFGVETFRTTNNTNLLWPGAAIQAGNKVYVHNIEVPRFNLNTTNQYLSEMSVGTTPTQIPLVKNLSIPGMTGQTAIIYSIGMVKPGDGMCMCMAAADS
;
A
#
# COMPACT_ATOMS: atom_id res chain seq x y z
N MET A 1 18.66 8.25 14.13
CA MET A 1 17.34 8.70 14.62
C MET A 1 16.36 7.54 14.49
N GLY A 2 15.56 7.28 15.51
CA GLY A 2 14.58 6.19 15.51
C GLY A 2 13.36 6.49 16.37
N GLY A 3 12.64 5.44 16.76
CA GLY A 3 11.34 5.56 17.41
C GLY A 3 10.24 5.99 16.43
N TYR A 4 9.00 5.57 16.67
CA TYR A 4 7.83 6.11 15.99
C TYR A 4 6.58 5.97 16.83
N ALA A 5 5.56 6.76 16.48
CA ALA A 5 4.21 6.55 16.97
C ALA A 5 3.22 6.49 15.81
N LEU A 6 2.14 5.74 16.01
CA LEU A 6 1.00 5.77 15.10
C LEU A 6 0.15 7.04 15.27
N GLN A 7 0.32 7.75 16.38
CA GLN A 7 -0.32 9.04 16.64
C GLN A 7 0.55 10.21 16.15
N ASN A 8 -0.11 11.30 15.77
CA ASN A 8 0.54 12.55 15.42
C ASN A 8 1.16 13.23 16.65
N GLY A 9 2.22 13.99 16.44
CA GLY A 9 2.85 14.83 17.46
C GLY A 9 3.84 14.09 18.37
N ALA A 10 4.11 12.81 18.14
CA ALA A 10 5.14 12.09 18.87
C ALA A 10 6.53 12.66 18.55
N GLY A 11 7.32 12.92 19.59
CA GLY A 11 8.69 13.38 19.44
C GLY A 11 9.58 12.36 18.72
N ALA A 12 10.44 12.85 17.83
CA ALA A 12 11.55 12.05 17.31
C ALA A 12 12.56 11.79 18.44
N SER A 13 13.15 10.61 18.47
CA SER A 13 14.13 10.25 19.48
C SER A 13 15.34 9.51 18.89
N LEU A 14 16.40 9.44 19.66
CA LEU A 14 17.51 8.55 19.40
C LEU A 14 17.11 7.13 19.75
N TRP A 15 17.72 6.18 19.06
CA TRP A 15 17.58 4.76 19.31
C TRP A 15 18.92 4.10 19.05
N THR A 16 19.26 3.07 19.82
CA THR A 16 20.44 2.25 19.56
C THR A 16 20.36 1.73 18.13
N TYR A 17 21.32 2.10 17.30
CA TYR A 17 21.36 1.67 15.91
C TYR A 17 21.51 0.15 15.87
N SER A 18 20.53 -0.54 15.28
CA SER A 18 20.67 -1.96 14.99
C SER A 18 21.45 -2.10 13.69
N SER A 19 22.60 -2.77 13.76
CA SER A 19 23.39 -3.12 12.58
C SER A 19 22.86 -4.36 11.85
N ASP A 20 21.85 -5.04 12.39
CA ASP A 20 21.23 -6.20 11.74
C ASP A 20 20.42 -5.70 10.55
N ALA A 21 20.91 -5.92 9.34
CA ALA A 21 20.21 -5.48 8.13
C ALA A 21 18.84 -6.18 8.00
N PRO A 22 17.75 -5.45 7.66
CA PRO A 22 17.70 -4.03 7.24
C PRO A 22 17.45 -3.02 8.37
N GLY A 23 17.61 -3.40 9.64
CA GLY A 23 17.29 -2.60 10.83
C GLY A 23 15.80 -2.69 11.18
N HIS A 24 15.42 -2.15 12.34
CA HIS A 24 14.02 -2.08 12.76
C HIS A 24 13.28 -0.96 12.00
N ASN A 25 11.99 -1.16 11.66
CA ASN A 25 11.20 -0.19 10.88
C ASN A 25 11.13 1.21 11.50
N ASN A 26 11.32 1.33 12.82
CA ASN A 26 11.40 2.61 13.51
C ASN A 26 12.65 3.43 13.21
N GLN A 27 13.68 2.83 12.62
CA GLN A 27 14.97 3.46 12.29
C GLN A 27 15.15 3.72 10.80
N LYS A 28 14.21 3.23 9.97
CA LYS A 28 14.28 3.38 8.52
C LYS A 28 13.57 4.65 8.08
N TRP A 29 14.22 5.41 7.20
CA TRP A 29 13.71 6.69 6.71
C TRP A 29 13.79 6.78 5.18
N LYS A 30 12.70 7.22 4.56
CA LYS A 30 12.63 7.55 3.14
C LYS A 30 12.89 9.04 2.97
N LEU A 31 14.03 9.38 2.38
CA LEU A 31 14.35 10.74 1.96
C LEU A 31 13.86 10.92 0.52
N ARG A 32 13.01 11.92 0.30
CA ARG A 32 12.52 12.27 -1.05
C ARG A 32 12.87 13.72 -1.34
N ASN A 33 13.62 13.93 -2.41
CA ASN A 33 13.87 15.27 -2.96
C ASN A 33 12.55 15.84 -3.51
N VAL A 34 12.19 17.05 -3.10
CA VAL A 34 10.97 17.75 -3.53
C VAL A 34 11.25 19.02 -4.34
N GLY A 35 12.50 19.19 -4.80
CA GLY A 35 12.96 20.34 -5.57
C GLY A 35 13.60 21.42 -4.69
N ASN A 36 14.25 22.39 -5.34
CA ASN A 36 14.90 23.55 -4.70
C ASN A 36 15.90 23.19 -3.58
N GLY A 37 16.49 21.99 -3.62
CA GLY A 37 17.46 21.51 -2.62
C GLY A 37 16.84 21.02 -1.30
N TYR A 38 15.52 20.81 -1.24
CA TYR A 38 14.84 20.35 -0.04
C TYR A 38 14.36 18.89 -0.15
N PHE A 39 14.28 18.25 1.01
CA PHE A 39 13.86 16.88 1.18
C PHE A 39 12.73 16.77 2.20
N THR A 40 11.83 15.82 1.99
CA THR A 40 10.96 15.29 3.04
C THR A 40 11.58 14.01 3.60
N MET A 41 11.39 13.74 4.89
CA MET A 41 11.91 12.54 5.56
C MET A 41 10.75 11.77 6.20
N MET A 42 10.38 10.61 5.64
CA MET A 42 9.31 9.76 6.17
C MET A 42 9.89 8.59 6.96
N ASN A 43 9.38 8.32 8.17
CA ASN A 43 9.67 7.10 8.90
C ASN A 43 8.88 5.93 8.27
N LEU A 44 9.55 4.84 7.88
CA LEU A 44 8.89 3.72 7.20
C LEU A 44 7.91 2.98 8.14
N GLY A 45 8.20 2.90 9.44
CA GLY A 45 7.37 2.22 10.42
C GLY A 45 6.02 2.90 10.70
N SER A 46 6.00 4.23 10.76
CA SER A 46 4.76 5.00 10.99
C SER A 46 4.11 5.58 9.74
N GLY A 47 4.85 5.71 8.63
CA GLY A 47 4.40 6.45 7.45
C GLY A 47 4.39 7.96 7.63
N LYS A 48 4.91 8.47 8.75
CA LYS A 48 4.83 9.89 9.14
C LYS A 48 6.11 10.63 8.80
N TYR A 49 5.97 11.92 8.52
CA TYR A 49 7.07 12.80 8.17
C TYR A 49 7.68 13.46 9.40
N LEU A 50 9.00 13.63 9.38
CA LEU A 50 9.72 14.46 10.32
C LEU A 50 9.30 15.92 10.11
N GLU A 51 8.82 16.54 11.17
CA GLU A 51 8.27 17.90 11.18
C GLU A 51 8.93 18.74 12.27
N ALA A 52 9.41 19.92 11.90
CA ALA A 52 9.95 20.91 12.81
C ALA A 52 8.82 21.69 13.53
N ARG A 53 8.97 21.92 14.83
CA ARG A 53 8.04 22.74 15.63
C ARG A 53 8.75 23.85 16.39
N ALA A 54 8.06 24.98 16.53
CA ALA A 54 8.53 26.14 17.30
C ALA A 54 8.46 25.90 18.82
N ILE A 55 7.49 25.10 19.30
CA ILE A 55 7.39 24.77 20.72
C ILE A 55 8.56 23.84 21.07
N ASN A 56 9.42 24.29 21.98
CA ASN A 56 10.51 23.54 22.61
C ASN A 56 11.67 23.08 21.72
N GLN A 57 11.87 23.64 20.51
CA GLN A 57 12.97 23.19 19.63
C GLN A 57 12.87 21.66 19.36
N GLN A 58 11.68 21.14 19.05
CA GLN A 58 11.46 19.69 18.88
C GLN A 58 11.20 19.31 17.41
N ALA A 59 11.69 18.13 17.02
CA ALA A 59 11.25 17.45 15.82
C ALA A 59 10.22 16.37 16.21
N VAL A 60 9.08 16.33 15.52
CA VAL A 60 8.00 15.37 15.75
C VAL A 60 7.67 14.58 14.48
N GLN A 61 6.89 13.52 14.61
CA GLN A 61 6.35 12.75 13.49
C GLN A 61 4.88 13.07 13.26
N ASN A 62 4.52 13.51 12.04
CA ASN A 62 3.13 13.83 11.67
C ASN A 62 2.72 13.27 10.30
N GLN A 63 1.44 12.92 10.19
CA GLN A 63 0.89 12.05 9.15
C GLN A 63 0.57 12.73 7.83
N LYS A 64 0.33 14.06 7.81
CA LYS A 64 -0.06 14.74 6.57
C LYS A 64 1.12 15.53 6.03
N VAL A 65 1.45 15.29 4.75
CA VAL A 65 2.21 16.28 3.95
C VAL A 65 1.35 17.53 3.90
N VAL A 66 1.61 18.43 4.82
CA VAL A 66 1.31 19.83 4.58
C VAL A 66 2.51 20.26 3.74
N ASN A 67 2.29 20.80 2.55
CA ASN A 67 3.34 21.48 1.79
C ASN A 67 3.74 22.77 2.54
N ASP A 68 4.19 22.60 3.76
CA ASP A 68 4.58 23.58 4.74
C ASP A 68 6.06 23.34 5.01
N ASP A 69 6.79 24.43 5.16
CA ASP A 69 8.23 24.45 5.36
C ASP A 69 8.66 23.65 6.60
N LYS A 70 7.72 23.34 7.50
CA LYS A 70 7.93 22.48 8.68
C LYS A 70 8.41 21.08 8.35
N GLN A 71 8.07 20.53 7.18
CA GLN A 71 8.48 19.17 6.79
C GLN A 71 9.58 19.17 5.72
N LEU A 72 10.13 20.34 5.41
CA LEU A 72 11.18 20.52 4.42
C LEU A 72 12.53 20.67 5.10
N TRP A 73 13.47 19.84 4.68
CA TRP A 73 14.79 19.73 5.26
C TRP A 73 15.86 19.93 4.19
N LYS A 74 16.80 20.83 4.43
CA LYS A 74 18.03 20.93 3.65
C LYS A 74 19.04 19.94 4.22
N VAL A 75 19.65 19.14 3.36
CA VAL A 75 20.69 18.18 3.77
C VAL A 75 22.01 18.66 3.17
N GLU A 76 22.91 19.15 4.02
CA GLU A 76 24.20 19.73 3.59
C GLU A 76 25.35 18.87 4.09
N ALA A 77 26.30 18.55 3.22
CA ALA A 77 27.50 17.83 3.60
C ALA A 77 28.36 18.67 4.57
N LEU A 78 28.98 18.00 5.54
CA LEU A 78 29.91 18.59 6.49
C LEU A 78 31.36 18.36 6.06
N THR A 79 32.24 19.31 6.36
CA THR A 79 33.69 19.12 6.23
C THR A 79 34.14 18.01 7.17
N GLY A 80 34.77 16.95 6.64
CA GLY A 80 35.16 15.77 7.41
C GLY A 80 34.14 14.62 7.39
N GLY A 81 33.04 14.77 6.66
CA GLY A 81 32.05 13.70 6.44
C GLY A 81 30.76 13.87 7.23
N GLY A 82 29.72 13.14 6.81
CA GLY A 82 28.36 13.29 7.35
C GLY A 82 27.64 14.53 6.82
N TYR A 83 26.49 14.81 7.43
CA TYR A 83 25.56 15.83 6.99
C TYR A 83 24.99 16.61 8.17
N LYS A 84 24.69 17.88 7.98
CA LYS A 84 23.75 18.62 8.83
C LYS A 84 22.40 18.70 8.11
N ILE A 85 21.33 18.58 8.88
CA ILE A 85 19.96 18.55 8.40
C ILE A 85 19.27 19.80 8.94
N ILE A 86 18.87 20.73 8.09
CA ILE A 86 18.39 22.05 8.49
C ILE A 86 16.92 22.19 8.11
N SER A 87 16.08 22.57 9.06
CA SER A 87 14.67 22.84 8.79
C SER A 87 14.51 24.12 7.97
N LYS A 88 13.71 24.06 6.90
CA LYS A 88 13.32 25.25 6.14
C LYS A 88 12.46 26.22 6.96
N PHE A 89 11.66 25.69 7.87
CA PHE A 89 10.71 26.47 8.67
C PHE A 89 11.36 27.52 9.57
N ASN A 90 12.48 27.19 10.20
CA ASN A 90 13.11 28.04 11.20
C ASN A 90 14.64 28.13 11.10
N ASN A 91 15.25 27.53 10.06
CA ASN A 91 16.70 27.47 9.84
C ASN A 91 17.52 26.80 10.96
N LEU A 92 16.86 26.06 11.86
CA LEU A 92 17.54 25.30 12.91
C LEU A 92 17.96 23.92 12.39
N ALA A 93 19.12 23.46 12.84
CA ALA A 93 19.64 22.13 12.53
C ALA A 93 19.02 21.06 13.45
N LEU A 94 18.76 19.88 12.89
CA LEU A 94 18.40 18.69 13.65
C LEU A 94 19.53 18.39 14.64
N SER A 95 19.18 18.39 15.92
CA SER A 95 20.12 18.43 17.02
C SER A 95 19.81 17.34 18.03
N ASN A 96 20.85 16.74 18.58
CA ASN A 96 20.76 15.94 19.79
C ASN A 96 21.50 16.68 20.92
N PRO A 97 20.80 17.39 21.84
CA PRO A 97 21.44 18.24 22.84
C PRO A 97 22.05 17.49 24.04
N GLY A 98 22.15 16.16 24.02
CA GLY A 98 22.59 15.37 25.18
C GLY A 98 23.41 14.12 24.86
N PRO A 99 23.64 13.25 25.85
CA PRO A 99 24.31 11.96 25.66
C PRO A 99 23.60 11.11 24.60
N LEU A 100 24.35 10.28 23.86
CA LEU A 100 23.83 9.40 22.80
C LEU A 100 23.09 8.17 23.36
N ASN A 101 22.10 8.41 24.21
CA ASN A 101 21.29 7.36 24.82
C ASN A 101 20.03 7.10 23.99
N SER A 102 19.63 5.83 23.91
CA SER A 102 18.32 5.46 23.35
C SER A 102 17.18 6.22 24.07
N ASN A 103 16.15 6.60 23.33
CA ASN A 103 15.03 7.45 23.72
C ASN A 103 15.34 8.92 24.02
N SER A 104 16.59 9.38 23.89
CA SER A 104 16.89 10.81 24.01
C SER A 104 16.15 11.61 22.93
N PRO A 105 15.54 12.77 23.25
CA PRO A 105 14.78 13.53 22.27
C PRO A 105 15.69 14.10 21.19
N VAL A 106 15.21 14.08 19.95
CA VAL A 106 15.81 14.81 18.83
C VAL A 106 15.13 16.17 18.72
N GLY A 107 15.93 17.21 18.89
CA GLY A 107 15.51 18.61 18.86
C GLY A 107 16.01 19.37 17.63
N LEU A 108 15.94 20.68 17.73
CA LEU A 108 16.34 21.66 16.73
C LEU A 108 17.17 22.75 17.39
N GLY A 109 18.29 23.15 16.82
CA GLY A 109 19.12 24.21 17.41
C GLY A 109 19.94 24.92 16.35
N ASN A 110 20.51 26.08 16.70
CA ASN A 110 21.48 26.74 15.83
C ASN A 110 22.64 25.79 15.59
N PHE A 111 23.08 25.64 14.34
CA PHE A 111 24.23 24.80 14.04
C PHE A 111 25.48 25.41 14.69
N VAL A 112 26.10 24.68 15.61
CA VAL A 112 27.36 25.06 16.26
C VAL A 112 28.49 24.17 15.75
N ASN A 113 28.31 22.85 15.83
CA ASN A 113 29.34 21.87 15.45
C ASN A 113 28.73 20.49 15.16
N PRO A 114 29.45 19.60 14.46
CA PRO A 114 28.94 18.28 14.10
C PRO A 114 28.79 17.31 15.29
N THR A 115 29.35 17.58 16.47
CA THR A 115 29.28 16.67 17.62
C THR A 115 27.85 16.38 18.06
N TYR A 116 26.95 17.36 17.95
CA TYR A 116 25.54 17.24 18.34
C TYR A 116 24.57 17.36 17.16
N GLN A 117 25.06 17.73 15.98
CA GLN A 117 24.25 18.15 14.83
C GLN A 117 24.73 17.56 13.49
N GLY A 118 25.73 16.67 13.56
CA GLY A 118 26.19 15.85 12.46
C GLY A 118 25.45 14.51 12.43
N TRP A 119 25.01 14.12 11.24
CA TRP A 119 24.26 12.90 10.99
C TRP A 119 24.91 12.12 9.84
N THR A 120 24.89 10.79 9.94
CA THR A 120 25.25 9.89 8.84
C THR A 120 24.02 9.16 8.34
N PHE A 121 24.01 8.82 7.05
CA PHE A 121 22.98 8.00 6.44
C PHE A 121 23.59 6.68 5.98
N THR A 122 22.99 5.57 6.42
CA THR A 122 23.26 4.25 5.85
C THR A 122 22.19 3.96 4.82
N ILE A 123 22.59 3.77 3.57
CA ILE A 123 21.66 3.36 2.50
C ILE A 123 21.31 1.90 2.70
N ILE A 124 20.02 1.58 2.63
CA ILE A 124 19.48 0.22 2.69
C ILE A 124 18.83 -0.16 1.35
N PRO A 125 18.61 -1.45 1.04
CA PRO A 125 17.76 -1.86 -0.07
C PRO A 125 16.36 -1.22 0.03
N ASN A 126 15.68 -1.11 -1.11
CA ASN A 126 14.31 -0.61 -1.15
C ASN A 126 13.42 -1.43 -0.21
N ASP A 127 12.60 -0.74 0.57
CA ASP A 127 11.70 -1.34 1.56
C ASP A 127 10.32 -0.66 1.52
N CYS A 128 9.31 -1.30 2.07
CA CYS A 128 7.96 -0.77 2.15
C CYS A 128 7.79 0.20 3.33
N TYR A 129 6.75 1.02 3.28
CA TYR A 129 6.36 1.89 4.37
C TYR A 129 4.89 1.66 4.70
N ARG A 130 4.54 1.93 5.96
CA ARG A 130 3.14 1.97 6.40
C ARG A 130 2.44 3.16 5.75
N ASP A 131 1.37 2.94 5.02
CA ASP A 131 0.53 4.02 4.47
C ASP A 131 -0.79 4.10 5.24
N ASP A 132 -0.91 5.10 6.10
CA ASP A 132 -2.09 5.26 6.96
C ASP A 132 -3.36 5.64 6.18
N ASP A 133 -3.24 6.27 5.00
CA ASP A 133 -4.41 6.55 4.15
C ASP A 133 -4.95 5.24 3.56
N VAL A 134 -4.08 4.38 3.06
CA VAL A 134 -4.44 3.05 2.54
C VAL A 134 -5.00 2.14 3.65
N ILE A 135 -4.41 2.19 4.85
CA ILE A 135 -4.90 1.40 5.98
C ILE A 135 -6.31 1.83 6.37
N ARG A 136 -6.56 3.14 6.50
CA ARG A 136 -7.92 3.65 6.77
C ARG A 136 -8.90 3.29 5.66
N PHE A 137 -8.45 3.35 4.41
CA PHE A 137 -9.26 2.99 3.25
C PHE A 137 -9.81 1.55 3.33
N PHE A 138 -9.02 0.61 3.88
CA PHE A 138 -9.44 -0.79 4.07
C PHE A 138 -10.05 -1.10 5.44
N GLN A 139 -10.04 -0.17 6.40
CA GLN A 139 -10.79 -0.27 7.66
C GLN A 139 -12.27 0.09 7.48
N ARG A 140 -12.92 -0.59 6.52
CA ARG A 140 -14.28 -0.32 6.07
C ARG A 140 -15.29 -1.02 6.99
N LYS A 141 -16.41 -0.35 7.29
CA LYS A 141 -17.52 -0.94 8.08
C LYS A 141 -18.67 -1.45 7.21
N THR A 142 -18.69 -1.07 5.93
CA THR A 142 -19.75 -1.40 4.96
C THR A 142 -19.16 -1.83 3.63
N GLY A 143 -19.92 -2.58 2.85
CA GLY A 143 -19.45 -3.26 1.66
C GLY A 143 -18.50 -4.40 2.00
N SER A 144 -17.58 -4.72 1.10
CA SER A 144 -16.46 -5.62 1.39
C SER A 144 -15.56 -4.99 2.46
N SER A 145 -15.49 -5.63 3.63
CA SER A 145 -14.86 -5.08 4.84
C SER A 145 -13.62 -5.84 5.31
N ALA A 146 -13.45 -7.08 4.84
CA ALA A 146 -12.22 -7.86 5.00
C ALA A 146 -12.15 -8.89 3.88
N PHE A 147 -10.96 -9.11 3.34
CA PHE A 147 -10.72 -10.04 2.25
C PHE A 147 -9.25 -10.38 2.13
N ASP A 148 -8.94 -11.50 1.48
CA ASP A 148 -7.59 -11.81 0.99
C ASP A 148 -7.45 -11.43 -0.50
N GLY A 149 -6.27 -11.68 -1.07
CA GLY A 149 -5.90 -11.15 -2.38
C GLY A 149 -5.76 -9.63 -2.36
N GLY A 150 -6.36 -8.93 -3.32
CA GLY A 150 -6.33 -7.47 -3.40
C GLY A 150 -5.44 -6.92 -4.51
N SER A 151 -5.71 -7.29 -5.76
CA SER A 151 -5.04 -6.68 -6.91
C SER A 151 -5.77 -5.40 -7.34
N SER A 152 -5.01 -4.41 -7.83
CA SER A 152 -5.57 -3.16 -8.34
C SER A 152 -5.33 -3.01 -9.83
N VAL A 153 -6.33 -2.51 -10.54
CA VAL A 153 -6.30 -2.28 -11.99
C VAL A 153 -6.69 -0.84 -12.25
N PRO A 154 -5.73 0.03 -12.63
CA PRO A 154 -6.03 1.36 -13.11
C PRO A 154 -6.87 1.28 -14.39
N LEU A 155 -7.98 2.02 -14.43
CA LEU A 155 -8.87 2.08 -15.59
C LEU A 155 -8.68 3.39 -16.36
N SER A 156 -8.93 3.35 -17.66
CA SER A 156 -8.89 4.50 -18.58
C SER A 156 -9.86 5.62 -18.20
N THR A 157 -10.88 5.31 -17.42
CA THR A 157 -11.82 6.28 -16.85
C THR A 157 -11.29 6.99 -15.61
N GLY A 158 -10.04 6.73 -15.21
CA GLY A 158 -9.38 7.27 -14.01
C GLY A 158 -9.68 6.49 -12.72
N HIS A 159 -10.72 5.63 -12.73
CA HIS A 159 -11.07 4.77 -11.60
C HIS A 159 -9.99 3.71 -11.34
N VAL A 160 -10.04 3.10 -10.15
CA VAL A 160 -9.23 1.91 -9.83
C VAL A 160 -10.17 0.78 -9.44
N LEU A 161 -10.10 -0.32 -10.19
CA LEU A 161 -10.78 -1.56 -9.87
C LEU A 161 -9.91 -2.35 -8.88
N TRP A 162 -10.49 -2.78 -7.78
CA TRP A 162 -9.87 -3.68 -6.83
C TRP A 162 -10.54 -5.04 -6.92
N LEU A 163 -9.74 -6.09 -7.10
CA LEU A 163 -10.19 -7.48 -7.17
C LEU A 163 -9.75 -8.18 -5.89
N THR A 164 -10.71 -8.81 -5.21
CA THR A 164 -10.48 -9.48 -3.93
C THR A 164 -10.91 -10.93 -4.01
N ASN A 165 -10.32 -11.75 -3.16
CA ASN A 165 -10.64 -13.17 -3.06
C ASN A 165 -11.69 -13.37 -1.95
N ASP A 166 -11.56 -14.37 -1.10
CA ASP A 166 -12.50 -14.69 -0.04
C ASP A 166 -12.84 -13.44 0.79
N THR A 167 -14.13 -13.09 0.87
CA THR A 167 -14.58 -11.76 1.28
C THR A 167 -15.69 -11.82 2.34
N PHE A 168 -15.56 -10.95 3.34
CA PHE A 168 -16.64 -10.52 4.25
C PHE A 168 -17.33 -9.27 3.70
N TYR A 169 -18.66 -9.28 3.65
CA TYR A 169 -19.46 -8.17 3.13
C TYR A 169 -20.58 -7.81 4.11
N ASN A 170 -20.59 -6.56 4.60
CA ASN A 170 -21.56 -6.04 5.58
C ASN A 170 -21.70 -6.89 6.86
N GLN A 171 -20.56 -7.34 7.41
CA GLN A 171 -20.53 -8.24 8.57
C GLN A 171 -19.83 -7.66 9.81
N VAL A 172 -19.37 -6.42 9.71
CA VAL A 172 -18.82 -5.66 10.84
C VAL A 172 -19.99 -5.12 11.65
N ASN A 173 -20.08 -5.48 12.93
CA ASN A 173 -21.12 -4.98 13.82
C ASN A 173 -20.86 -3.52 14.26
N ALA A 174 -21.76 -2.93 15.04
CA ALA A 174 -21.64 -1.56 15.52
C ALA A 174 -20.34 -1.29 16.30
N ASP A 175 -19.83 -2.30 16.99
CA ASP A 175 -18.59 -2.24 17.79
C ASP A 175 -17.31 -2.41 16.94
N GLY A 176 -17.45 -2.68 15.63
CA GLY A 176 -16.31 -2.91 14.74
C GLY A 176 -15.81 -4.35 14.69
N ASN A 177 -16.58 -5.31 15.20
CA ASN A 177 -16.19 -6.71 15.29
C ASN A 177 -16.88 -7.58 14.25
N PHE A 178 -16.18 -8.62 13.78
CA PHE A 178 -16.78 -9.71 13.01
C PHE A 178 -17.42 -10.74 13.95
N GLY A 179 -18.48 -11.40 13.49
CA GLY A 179 -19.06 -12.53 14.22
C GLY A 179 -18.11 -13.74 14.26
N CYS A 180 -17.89 -14.32 15.44
CA CYS A 180 -16.90 -15.40 15.67
C CYS A 180 -17.17 -16.73 14.93
N ARG A 181 -18.28 -16.87 14.20
CA ARG A 181 -18.69 -18.13 13.51
C ARG A 181 -18.86 -17.95 12.00
N THR A 182 -18.47 -16.81 11.47
CA THR A 182 -18.54 -16.54 10.04
C THR A 182 -17.16 -16.76 9.43
N ILE A 183 -17.07 -17.67 8.46
CA ILE A 183 -15.90 -17.83 7.60
C ILE A 183 -16.31 -17.36 6.20
N PHE A 184 -15.52 -16.44 5.64
CA PHE A 184 -15.65 -15.77 4.33
C PHE A 184 -16.86 -16.22 3.49
N PRO A 185 -18.03 -15.56 3.56
CA PRO A 185 -19.23 -16.02 2.86
C PRO A 185 -19.16 -15.88 1.33
N TYR A 186 -18.32 -14.98 0.82
CA TYR A 186 -18.12 -14.75 -0.61
C TYR A 186 -16.72 -15.17 -1.02
N ARG A 187 -16.58 -15.61 -2.27
CA ARG A 187 -15.37 -16.30 -2.78
C ARG A 187 -14.41 -15.34 -3.49
N ASN A 188 -14.98 -14.25 -3.96
CA ASN A 188 -14.31 -13.09 -4.50
C ASN A 188 -15.30 -11.92 -4.39
N SER A 189 -14.78 -10.71 -4.48
CA SER A 189 -15.58 -9.51 -4.69
C SER A 189 -14.76 -8.49 -5.47
N SER A 190 -15.41 -7.42 -5.88
CA SER A 190 -14.71 -6.30 -6.52
C SER A 190 -15.18 -4.98 -5.94
N LEU A 191 -14.26 -4.02 -5.84
CA LEU A 191 -14.53 -2.64 -5.43
C LEU A 191 -14.12 -1.68 -6.55
N LEU A 192 -14.85 -0.57 -6.69
CA LEU A 192 -14.52 0.49 -7.63
C LEU A 192 -14.19 1.77 -6.87
N GLN A 193 -12.92 2.14 -6.86
CA GLN A 193 -12.42 3.41 -6.33
C GLN A 193 -12.68 4.53 -7.36
N PRO A 194 -13.14 5.72 -6.93
CA PRO A 194 -13.56 6.79 -7.84
C PRO A 194 -12.40 7.31 -8.70
N ALA A 195 -12.73 7.96 -9.82
CA ALA A 195 -11.74 8.57 -10.72
C ALA A 195 -10.85 9.64 -10.06
N SER A 196 -11.31 10.24 -8.97
CA SER A 196 -10.50 11.16 -8.15
C SER A 196 -9.36 10.45 -7.40
N LYS A 197 -9.35 9.10 -7.37
CA LYS A 197 -8.43 8.26 -6.60
C LYS A 197 -8.46 8.57 -5.10
N SER A 198 -9.62 9.03 -4.62
CA SER A 198 -9.82 9.32 -3.21
C SER A 198 -9.62 8.06 -2.37
N TRP A 199 -8.90 8.19 -1.25
CA TRP A 199 -8.76 7.18 -0.21
C TRP A 199 -9.90 7.24 0.82
N ASP A 200 -10.92 8.07 0.60
CA ASP A 200 -12.15 8.04 1.40
C ASP A 200 -12.90 6.72 1.15
N PRO A 201 -13.06 5.85 2.16
CA PRO A 201 -13.71 4.57 1.98
C PRO A 201 -15.18 4.72 1.55
N THR A 202 -15.86 5.81 1.90
CA THR A 202 -17.28 6.01 1.58
C THR A 202 -17.53 6.22 0.08
N LEU A 203 -16.51 6.66 -0.67
CA LEU A 203 -16.60 6.91 -2.11
C LEU A 203 -16.28 5.68 -2.96
N THR A 204 -15.73 4.63 -2.35
CA THR A 204 -15.45 3.36 -3.01
C THR A 204 -16.59 2.40 -2.72
N VAL A 205 -17.11 1.75 -3.75
CA VAL A 205 -18.31 0.93 -3.65
C VAL A 205 -18.07 -0.43 -4.28
N ASN A 206 -18.81 -1.43 -3.80
CA ASN A 206 -18.81 -2.76 -4.39
C ASN A 206 -19.35 -2.74 -5.81
N ILE A 207 -18.73 -3.53 -6.68
CA ILE A 207 -19.32 -3.94 -7.94
C ILE A 207 -20.24 -5.13 -7.67
N MET A 208 -21.41 -5.08 -8.27
CA MET A 208 -22.41 -6.15 -8.23
C MET A 208 -22.46 -6.81 -9.60
N SER A 209 -22.41 -8.14 -9.59
CA SER A 209 -22.62 -8.98 -10.77
C SER A 209 -24.01 -9.62 -10.73
N PRO A 210 -24.42 -10.38 -11.75
CA PRO A 210 -25.63 -11.22 -11.67
C PRO A 210 -25.62 -12.24 -10.52
N PHE A 211 -24.47 -12.50 -9.89
CA PHE A 211 -24.34 -13.33 -8.70
C PHE A 211 -24.39 -12.54 -7.37
N GLY A 212 -24.70 -11.24 -7.42
CA GLY A 212 -24.64 -10.35 -6.27
C GLY A 212 -23.21 -9.86 -6.03
N VAL A 213 -22.70 -10.06 -4.82
CA VAL A 213 -21.37 -9.56 -4.40
C VAL A 213 -20.23 -10.32 -5.09
N GLU A 214 -20.42 -11.61 -5.36
CA GLU A 214 -19.42 -12.44 -6.03
C GLU A 214 -19.30 -12.01 -7.50
N THR A 215 -18.08 -11.72 -7.96
CA THR A 215 -17.81 -11.22 -9.32
C THR A 215 -17.53 -12.35 -10.31
N PHE A 216 -16.71 -13.32 -9.91
CA PHE A 216 -16.24 -14.44 -10.74
C PHE A 216 -16.81 -15.75 -10.20
N ARG A 217 -17.33 -16.60 -11.08
CA ARG A 217 -17.90 -17.89 -10.67
C ARG A 217 -17.71 -18.93 -11.77
N THR A 218 -17.55 -20.18 -11.37
CA THR A 218 -17.66 -21.32 -12.29
C THR A 218 -19.11 -21.55 -12.68
N THR A 219 -19.37 -22.07 -13.88
CA THR A 219 -20.73 -22.30 -14.39
C THR A 219 -21.57 -23.19 -13.47
N ASN A 220 -20.95 -24.21 -12.86
CA ASN A 220 -21.62 -25.15 -11.96
C ASN A 220 -21.56 -24.70 -10.47
N ASN A 221 -20.83 -23.63 -10.16
CA ASN A 221 -20.65 -23.12 -8.79
C ASN A 221 -20.12 -24.16 -7.78
N THR A 222 -19.36 -25.16 -8.22
CA THR A 222 -18.78 -26.13 -7.27
C THR A 222 -17.46 -25.64 -6.72
N ASN A 223 -16.68 -24.93 -7.55
CA ASN A 223 -15.34 -24.46 -7.25
C ASN A 223 -15.32 -22.94 -7.07
N LEU A 224 -14.29 -22.49 -6.35
CA LEU A 224 -13.97 -21.08 -6.14
C LEU A 224 -13.23 -20.55 -7.37
N LEU A 225 -13.47 -19.29 -7.72
CA LEU A 225 -12.57 -18.53 -8.59
C LEU A 225 -11.90 -17.43 -7.78
N TRP A 226 -10.57 -17.47 -7.74
CA TRP A 226 -9.76 -16.43 -7.10
C TRP A 226 -9.09 -15.55 -8.16
N PRO A 227 -9.50 -14.28 -8.28
CA PRO A 227 -8.90 -13.35 -9.23
C PRO A 227 -7.48 -12.97 -8.80
N GLY A 228 -6.59 -12.84 -9.78
CA GLY A 228 -5.20 -12.43 -9.58
C GLY A 228 -4.86 -11.21 -10.42
N ALA A 229 -3.83 -11.37 -11.25
CA ALA A 229 -3.41 -10.34 -12.20
C ALA A 229 -4.52 -10.00 -13.21
N ALA A 230 -4.61 -8.71 -13.55
CA ALA A 230 -5.61 -8.22 -14.46
C ALA A 230 -5.14 -6.98 -15.21
N ILE A 231 -5.74 -6.74 -16.38
CA ILE A 231 -5.41 -5.60 -17.22
C ILE A 231 -6.64 -5.10 -17.97
N GLN A 232 -6.70 -3.80 -18.21
CA GLN A 232 -7.68 -3.23 -19.13
C GLN A 232 -7.16 -3.29 -20.58
N ALA A 233 -7.97 -3.81 -21.49
CA ALA A 233 -7.73 -3.73 -22.93
C ALA A 233 -9.02 -3.29 -23.65
N GLY A 234 -8.93 -2.17 -24.36
CA GLY A 234 -10.11 -1.53 -24.93
C GLY A 234 -11.10 -1.11 -23.84
N ASN A 235 -12.37 -1.49 -23.99
CA ASN A 235 -13.44 -1.23 -23.03
C ASN A 235 -13.67 -2.36 -22.02
N LYS A 236 -12.78 -3.36 -21.98
CA LYS A 236 -12.89 -4.57 -21.16
C LYS A 236 -11.73 -4.68 -20.18
N VAL A 237 -11.96 -5.40 -19.09
CA VAL A 237 -10.93 -5.84 -18.17
C VAL A 237 -10.80 -7.36 -18.29
N TYR A 238 -9.57 -7.83 -18.48
CA TYR A 238 -9.23 -9.24 -18.51
C TYR A 238 -8.57 -9.61 -17.20
N VAL A 239 -9.08 -10.64 -16.53
CA VAL A 239 -8.70 -11.03 -15.18
C VAL A 239 -8.30 -12.49 -15.18
N HIS A 240 -7.07 -12.80 -14.79
CA HIS A 240 -6.67 -14.17 -14.53
C HIS A 240 -7.39 -14.67 -13.26
N ASN A 241 -8.01 -15.84 -13.36
CA ASN A 241 -8.62 -16.52 -12.23
C ASN A 241 -8.05 -17.94 -12.11
N ILE A 242 -7.64 -18.32 -10.90
CA ILE A 242 -7.43 -19.74 -10.59
C ILE A 242 -8.75 -20.38 -10.15
N GLU A 243 -8.97 -21.61 -10.57
CA GLU A 243 -10.07 -22.45 -10.10
C GLU A 243 -9.54 -23.41 -9.03
N VAL A 244 -10.15 -23.37 -7.85
CA VAL A 244 -9.78 -24.25 -6.73
C VAL A 244 -11.03 -24.93 -6.15
N PRO A 245 -11.01 -26.25 -5.88
CA PRO A 245 -12.08 -26.93 -5.17
C PRO A 245 -12.16 -26.48 -3.71
N ARG A 246 -13.39 -26.34 -3.20
CA ARG A 246 -13.65 -25.80 -1.84
C ARG A 246 -13.09 -26.64 -0.69
N PHE A 247 -12.76 -27.91 -0.94
CA PHE A 247 -12.40 -28.86 0.11
C PHE A 247 -10.89 -29.07 0.26
N ASN A 248 -10.08 -28.75 -0.76
CA ASN A 248 -8.63 -28.94 -0.70
C ASN A 248 -7.81 -27.74 -1.21
N LEU A 249 -8.46 -26.75 -1.84
CA LEU A 249 -7.86 -25.51 -2.33
C LEU A 249 -6.71 -25.70 -3.34
N ASN A 250 -6.55 -26.91 -3.90
CA ASN A 250 -5.55 -27.17 -4.93
C ASN A 250 -6.01 -26.56 -6.25
N THR A 251 -5.10 -25.90 -6.97
CA THR A 251 -5.43 -25.39 -8.31
C THR A 251 -5.76 -26.56 -9.24
N THR A 252 -6.95 -26.56 -9.82
CA THR A 252 -7.40 -27.59 -10.78
C THR A 252 -7.57 -27.03 -12.19
N ASN A 253 -7.73 -25.72 -12.32
CA ASN A 253 -7.87 -25.05 -13.60
C ASN A 253 -7.54 -23.55 -13.49
N GLN A 254 -7.53 -22.85 -14.62
CA GLN A 254 -7.35 -21.40 -14.71
C GLN A 254 -8.10 -20.84 -15.92
N TYR A 255 -8.54 -19.59 -15.79
CA TYR A 255 -9.29 -18.88 -16.82
C TYR A 255 -8.76 -17.47 -16.99
N LEU A 256 -8.91 -16.96 -18.21
CA LEU A 256 -8.95 -15.52 -18.43
C LEU A 256 -10.42 -15.10 -18.45
N SER A 257 -10.85 -14.35 -17.45
CA SER A 257 -12.21 -13.86 -17.33
C SER A 257 -12.32 -12.45 -17.94
N GLU A 258 -13.30 -12.27 -18.81
CA GLU A 258 -13.62 -10.99 -19.46
C GLU A 258 -14.73 -10.28 -18.68
N MET A 259 -14.38 -9.15 -18.09
CA MET A 259 -15.29 -8.25 -17.38
C MET A 259 -15.56 -7.02 -18.26
N SER A 260 -16.84 -6.65 -18.37
CA SER A 260 -17.29 -5.48 -19.12
C SER A 260 -18.04 -4.52 -18.19
N VAL A 261 -18.05 -3.23 -18.53
CA VAL A 261 -18.93 -2.26 -17.85
C VAL A 261 -20.39 -2.59 -18.19
N GLY A 262 -21.29 -2.51 -17.21
CA GLY A 262 -22.72 -2.70 -17.44
C GLY A 262 -23.49 -1.40 -17.56
N THR A 263 -24.76 -1.41 -17.14
CA THR A 263 -25.64 -0.23 -17.18
C THR A 263 -25.16 0.89 -16.29
N THR A 264 -24.41 0.55 -15.24
CA THR A 264 -23.64 1.48 -14.43
C THR A 264 -22.25 0.90 -14.16
N PRO A 265 -21.26 1.71 -13.74
CA PRO A 265 -19.92 1.20 -13.40
C PRO A 265 -19.90 0.16 -12.27
N THR A 266 -20.96 0.09 -11.46
CA THR A 266 -21.07 -0.79 -10.29
C THR A 266 -22.06 -1.93 -10.47
N GLN A 267 -22.73 -2.00 -11.62
CA GLN A 267 -23.64 -3.09 -11.98
C GLN A 267 -23.17 -3.63 -13.32
N ILE A 268 -22.46 -4.76 -13.28
CA ILE A 268 -21.84 -5.35 -14.47
C ILE A 268 -22.69 -6.50 -15.03
N PRO A 269 -22.59 -6.78 -16.34
CA PRO A 269 -23.14 -8.01 -16.90
C PRO A 269 -22.40 -9.25 -16.39
N LEU A 270 -22.89 -10.43 -16.79
CA LEU A 270 -22.23 -11.68 -16.49
C LEU A 270 -20.79 -11.69 -17.04
N VAL A 271 -19.82 -11.96 -16.17
CA VAL A 271 -18.42 -12.14 -16.54
C VAL A 271 -18.27 -13.43 -17.36
N LYS A 272 -17.51 -13.36 -18.44
CA LYS A 272 -17.27 -14.50 -19.33
C LYS A 272 -15.92 -15.13 -19.05
N ASN A 273 -15.89 -16.38 -18.60
CA ASN A 273 -14.66 -17.16 -18.49
C ASN A 273 -14.26 -17.67 -19.90
N LEU A 274 -13.10 -17.25 -20.38
CA LEU A 274 -12.57 -17.63 -21.69
C LEU A 274 -11.70 -18.88 -21.56
N SER A 275 -11.86 -19.81 -22.51
CA SER A 275 -10.92 -20.92 -22.69
C SER A 275 -9.73 -20.45 -23.52
N ILE A 276 -8.56 -20.37 -22.88
CA ILE A 276 -7.33 -19.92 -23.51
C ILE A 276 -6.40 -21.12 -23.72
N PRO A 277 -6.04 -21.47 -24.97
CA PRO A 277 -5.07 -22.53 -25.25
C PRO A 277 -3.75 -22.28 -24.49
N GLY A 278 -3.25 -23.32 -23.82
CA GLY A 278 -2.02 -23.23 -23.01
C GLY A 278 -2.19 -22.65 -21.60
N MET A 279 -3.39 -22.19 -21.23
CA MET A 279 -3.74 -21.76 -19.87
C MET A 279 -4.87 -22.61 -19.29
N THR A 280 -6.00 -22.68 -20.00
CA THR A 280 -7.18 -23.42 -19.54
C THR A 280 -6.95 -24.92 -19.65
N GLY A 281 -7.27 -25.63 -18.57
CA GLY A 281 -7.15 -27.09 -18.45
C GLY A 281 -5.79 -27.57 -17.96
N GLN A 282 -4.90 -26.68 -17.50
CA GLN A 282 -3.58 -27.07 -16.99
C GLN A 282 -3.20 -26.33 -15.71
N THR A 283 -2.30 -26.95 -14.94
CA THR A 283 -1.83 -26.46 -13.63
C THR A 283 -0.31 -26.48 -13.50
N ALA A 284 0.40 -26.90 -14.55
CA ALA A 284 1.86 -26.94 -14.56
C ALA A 284 2.48 -25.54 -14.55
N ILE A 285 1.80 -24.56 -15.15
CA ILE A 285 2.21 -23.16 -15.17
C ILE A 285 1.04 -22.30 -14.68
N ILE A 286 1.18 -21.62 -13.55
CA ILE A 286 0.14 -20.73 -13.01
C ILE A 286 0.47 -19.27 -13.37
N TYR A 287 -0.35 -18.64 -14.21
CA TYR A 287 -0.11 -17.29 -14.73
C TYR A 287 -0.62 -16.16 -13.81
N SER A 288 -0.52 -16.36 -12.49
CA SER A 288 -1.12 -15.47 -11.48
C SER A 288 -0.25 -14.27 -11.08
N ILE A 289 1.04 -14.25 -11.46
CA ILE A 289 2.01 -13.30 -10.91
C ILE A 289 1.80 -11.88 -11.43
N GLY A 290 1.44 -11.72 -12.71
CA GLY A 290 1.25 -10.40 -13.27
C GLY A 290 0.83 -10.41 -14.73
N MET A 291 0.30 -9.28 -15.18
CA MET A 291 -0.01 -9.01 -16.58
C MET A 291 0.58 -7.65 -16.96
N VAL A 292 1.24 -7.58 -18.11
CA VAL A 292 1.81 -6.33 -18.63
C VAL A 292 1.46 -6.16 -20.11
N LYS A 293 1.17 -4.91 -20.48
CA LYS A 293 0.99 -4.49 -21.88
C LYS A 293 2.07 -3.45 -22.19
N PRO A 294 3.19 -3.85 -22.80
CA PRO A 294 4.32 -2.95 -23.04
C PRO A 294 4.09 -2.00 -24.23
N GLY A 295 3.00 -2.16 -24.99
CA GLY A 295 2.65 -1.29 -26.12
C GLY A 295 2.99 -1.87 -27.50
N ASP A 296 3.41 -3.13 -27.54
CA ASP A 296 3.74 -3.91 -28.76
C ASP A 296 2.52 -4.62 -29.39
N GLY A 297 1.32 -4.36 -28.87
CA GLY A 297 0.09 -5.02 -29.30
C GLY A 297 -0.20 -6.35 -28.59
N MET A 298 0.70 -6.83 -27.72
CA MET A 298 0.54 -8.05 -26.93
C MET A 298 0.24 -7.75 -25.47
N CYS A 299 -0.35 -8.72 -24.77
CA CYS A 299 -0.43 -8.76 -23.32
C CYS A 299 0.38 -9.96 -22.83
N MET A 300 1.39 -9.72 -22.01
CA MET A 300 2.23 -10.77 -21.43
C MET A 300 1.67 -11.16 -20.06
N CYS A 301 1.48 -12.46 -19.83
CA CYS A 301 1.12 -13.01 -18.52
C CYS A 301 2.36 -13.65 -17.90
N MET A 302 2.66 -13.32 -16.65
CA MET A 302 3.81 -13.82 -15.91
C MET A 302 3.39 -14.96 -14.99
N ALA A 303 4.20 -16.01 -14.96
CA ALA A 303 4.04 -17.17 -14.08
C ALA A 303 5.29 -17.36 -13.22
N ALA A 304 5.11 -17.96 -12.05
CA ALA A 304 6.20 -18.59 -11.32
C ALA A 304 6.06 -20.11 -11.54
N ALA A 305 7.17 -20.76 -11.86
CA ALA A 305 7.26 -22.21 -11.85
C ALA A 305 8.23 -22.58 -10.75
N ASP A 306 7.79 -23.45 -9.83
CA ASP A 306 8.71 -24.08 -8.90
C ASP A 306 9.61 -25.03 -9.70
N SER A 307 10.94 -24.85 -9.55
CA SER A 307 11.96 -25.71 -10.15
C SER A 307 12.09 -27.03 -9.43
#